data_AF-A0A8T3XGH7-F1
#
_entry.id   AF-A0A8T3XGH7-F1
#
_cell.length_a   1.000
_cell.length_b   1.000
_cell.length_c   1.000
_cell.angle_alpha   90.00
_cell.angle_beta   90.00
_cell.angle_gamma   90.00
#
_symmetry.space_group_name_H-M   'P 1'
#
loop_
_entity.id
_entity.type
_entity.pdbx_description
1 polymer ?
#
loop_
_entity_poly.entity_id
_entity_poly.type
_entity_poly.pdbx_seq_one_letter_code
_entity_poly.pdbx_strand_id
1 'polypeptide(L)'
;MRYCNKFLLLSILVLSILTTNVLAVTKFSISGQTSYTLSWGGSDSAAVAISCTNSFYNCKCYKSVNSGGYTYVGDVTAGGSPMNTYVSISAGSSGQGTNTYSVSIRCNDAVDSTWQYQSTTIYANYPTSAEWQTYQAQQSAKSQASSDISAAQSLISSAQSDYNAAQSKIQEASRLGADIGSAQQYINLADADLSSANSLLSNAQSSNSAGSYSTASNYATQAQQKANSAKNNAGLAKSTAT
;
A
#
# COMPACT_ATOMS: atom_id res chain seq x y z
N MET A 1 14.57 20.47 87.80
CA MET A 1 14.63 20.92 86.39
C MET A 1 15.55 20.02 85.53
N ARG A 2 15.26 18.73 85.35
CA ARG A 2 16.08 17.81 84.51
C ARG A 2 15.30 17.00 83.46
N TYR A 3 13.99 17.19 83.36
CA TYR A 3 13.14 16.44 82.41
C TYR A 3 12.72 17.23 81.16
N CYS A 4 12.97 18.54 81.10
CA CYS A 4 12.53 19.38 79.97
C CYS A 4 13.35 19.18 78.68
N ASN A 5 14.60 18.71 78.78
CA ASN A 5 15.52 18.66 77.63
C ASN A 5 15.39 17.37 76.77
N LYS A 6 14.85 16.28 77.33
CA LYS A 6 14.67 15.01 76.58
C LYS A 6 13.44 15.01 75.68
N PHE A 7 12.39 15.76 76.03
CA PHE A 7 11.17 15.85 75.22
C PHE A 7 11.37 16.70 73.96
N LEU A 8 12.23 17.74 74.04
CA LEU A 8 12.56 18.63 72.92
C LEU A 8 13.39 17.91 71.84
N LEU A 9 14.36 17.08 72.24
CA LEU A 9 15.18 16.30 71.30
C LEU A 9 14.38 15.21 70.57
N LEU A 10 13.43 14.56 71.26
CA LEU A 10 12.56 13.55 70.64
C LEU A 10 11.57 14.18 69.65
N SER A 11 11.06 15.38 69.95
CA SER A 11 10.13 16.09 69.05
C SER A 11 10.83 16.66 67.81
N ILE A 12 12.08 17.12 67.92
CA ILE A 12 12.89 17.53 66.74
C ILE A 12 13.23 16.32 65.86
N LEU A 13 13.52 15.14 66.45
CA LEU A 13 13.77 13.92 65.69
C LEU A 13 12.52 13.41 64.96
N VAL A 14 11.34 13.47 65.59
CA VAL A 14 10.07 13.08 64.95
C VAL A 14 9.66 14.09 63.87
N LEU A 15 9.89 15.40 64.09
CA LEU A 15 9.58 16.43 63.09
C LEU A 15 10.53 16.37 61.87
N SER A 16 11.78 15.95 62.04
CA SER A 16 12.74 15.77 60.93
C SER A 16 12.52 14.48 60.12
N ILE A 17 11.85 13.47 60.69
CA ILE A 17 11.37 12.30 59.94
C ILE A 17 10.10 12.65 59.13
N LEU A 18 9.34 13.68 59.54
CA LEU A 18 8.11 14.12 58.86
C LEU A 18 8.33 15.17 57.75
N THR A 19 9.48 15.84 57.69
CA THR A 19 9.73 16.90 56.69
C THR A 19 10.52 16.47 55.46
N THR A 20 10.96 15.22 55.37
CA THR A 20 11.44 14.65 54.11
C THR A 20 10.30 14.05 53.30
N ASN A 21 9.20 14.80 53.16
CA ASN A 21 8.40 14.70 51.94
C ASN A 21 9.28 15.26 50.83
N VAL A 22 10.22 14.44 50.36
CA VAL A 22 10.90 14.65 49.09
C VAL A 22 9.75 14.77 48.10
N LEU A 23 9.45 16.00 47.68
CA LEU A 23 8.46 16.26 46.64
C LEU A 23 8.88 15.36 45.48
N ALA A 24 8.12 14.28 45.31
CA ALA A 24 8.41 13.29 44.31
C ALA A 24 8.10 13.94 42.98
N VAL A 25 9.10 14.61 42.41
CA VAL A 25 9.02 15.19 41.07
C VAL A 25 8.49 14.10 40.15
N THR A 26 7.48 14.42 39.34
CA THR A 26 6.93 13.48 38.37
C THR A 26 8.10 12.87 37.58
N LYS A 27 8.13 11.54 37.45
CA LYS A 27 9.10 10.86 36.59
C LYS A 27 8.33 9.95 35.64
N PHE A 28 8.69 10.00 34.37
CA PHE A 28 8.14 9.11 33.35
C PHE A 28 9.22 8.76 32.32
N SER A 29 8.96 7.72 31.53
CA SER A 29 9.81 7.32 30.41
C SER A 29 8.96 7.01 29.18
N ILE A 30 9.53 7.22 28.00
CA ILE A 30 8.93 6.81 26.72
C ILE A 30 9.81 5.80 26.00
N SER A 31 9.18 4.86 25.29
CA SER A 31 9.86 3.89 24.42
C SER A 31 8.96 3.53 23.22
N GLY A 32 9.54 2.98 22.15
CA GLY A 32 8.77 2.60 20.96
C GLY A 32 9.68 2.36 19.77
N GLN A 33 9.12 1.77 18.72
CA GLN A 33 9.83 1.60 17.46
C GLN A 33 10.03 2.97 16.81
N THR A 34 11.29 3.28 16.47
CA THR A 34 11.70 4.58 15.94
C THR A 34 11.79 4.59 14.42
N SER A 35 11.58 3.46 13.74
CA SER A 35 11.72 3.36 12.29
C SER A 35 10.65 2.46 11.67
N TYR A 36 9.99 2.95 10.62
CA TYR A 36 8.95 2.23 9.86
C TYR A 36 9.28 2.30 8.37
N THR A 37 8.94 1.25 7.64
CA THR A 37 9.00 1.24 6.17
C THR A 37 7.59 1.24 5.64
N LEU A 38 7.22 2.27 4.88
CA LEU A 38 5.87 2.42 4.32
C LEU A 38 5.90 2.18 2.81
N SER A 39 4.85 1.55 2.30
CA SER A 39 4.54 1.54 0.87
C SER A 39 4.12 2.94 0.42
N TRP A 40 4.34 3.30 -0.86
CA TRP A 40 3.85 4.56 -1.42
C TRP A 40 2.33 4.71 -1.24
N GLY A 41 1.89 5.89 -0.77
CA GLY A 41 0.48 6.15 -0.45
C GLY A 41 -0.08 5.33 0.73
N GLY A 42 0.76 4.53 1.40
CA GLY A 42 0.41 3.79 2.60
C GLY A 42 0.36 4.67 3.83
N SER A 43 -0.41 4.25 4.82
CA SER A 43 -0.43 4.82 6.15
C SER A 43 -0.30 3.72 7.20
N ASP A 44 0.31 4.06 8.32
CA ASP A 44 0.48 3.16 9.46
C ASP A 44 0.40 3.98 10.77
N SER A 45 0.46 3.30 11.89
CA SER A 45 0.42 3.90 13.22
C SER A 45 1.62 3.45 14.04
N ALA A 46 2.43 4.41 14.47
CA ALA A 46 3.58 4.15 15.31
C ALA A 46 3.20 4.18 16.79
N ALA A 47 3.44 3.09 17.50
CA ALA A 47 3.19 3.02 18.94
C ALA A 47 4.33 3.66 19.75
N VAL A 48 3.97 4.57 20.66
CA VAL A 48 4.84 5.15 21.68
C VAL A 48 4.30 4.74 23.05
N ALA A 49 5.06 3.92 23.76
CA ALA A 49 4.76 3.48 25.10
C ALA A 49 5.20 4.54 26.12
N ILE A 50 4.32 4.89 27.05
CA ILE A 50 4.54 5.86 28.12
C ILE A 50 4.43 5.14 29.45
N SER A 51 5.45 5.25 30.30
CA SER A 51 5.46 4.63 31.64
C SER A 51 5.62 5.70 32.71
N CYS A 52 4.72 5.70 33.71
CA CYS A 52 4.82 6.56 34.89
C CYS A 52 5.73 5.87 35.91
N THR A 53 6.91 6.42 36.15
CA THR A 53 7.88 5.85 37.09
C THR A 53 7.70 6.40 38.51
N ASN A 54 6.70 7.25 38.73
CA ASN A 54 6.17 7.58 40.05
C ASN A 54 5.50 6.34 40.67
N SER A 55 5.72 6.09 41.96
CA SER A 55 5.17 4.95 42.70
C SER A 55 3.86 5.26 43.42
N PHE A 56 3.43 6.53 43.47
CA PHE A 56 2.34 6.98 44.34
C PHE A 56 1.19 7.63 43.57
N TYR A 57 1.49 8.37 42.48
CA TYR A 57 0.48 9.13 41.73
C TYR A 57 0.54 8.84 40.24
N ASN A 58 -0.63 8.74 39.63
CA ASN A 58 -0.76 8.57 38.19
C ASN A 58 -0.24 9.81 37.46
N CYS A 59 0.36 9.60 36.30
CA CYS A 59 0.88 10.65 35.45
C CYS A 59 -0.17 11.04 34.40
N LYS A 60 -0.66 12.27 34.43
CA LYS A 60 -1.52 12.83 33.40
C LYS A 60 -0.67 13.24 32.20
N CYS A 61 -0.84 12.57 31.06
CA CYS A 61 0.05 12.72 29.92
C CYS A 61 -0.62 13.31 28.68
N TYR A 62 0.16 14.11 27.94
CA TYR A 62 -0.23 14.77 26.69
C TYR A 62 0.83 14.53 25.62
N LYS A 63 0.42 14.49 24.35
CA LYS A 63 1.29 14.28 23.18
C LYS A 63 1.18 15.43 22.19
N SER A 64 2.31 15.86 21.66
CA SER A 64 2.43 16.71 20.48
C SER A 64 3.22 15.96 19.40
N VAL A 65 2.82 16.12 18.14
CA VAL A 65 3.52 15.58 16.96
C VAL A 65 3.91 16.76 16.07
N ASN A 66 5.16 16.79 15.60
CA ASN A 66 5.71 17.82 14.71
C ASN A 66 5.48 19.25 15.24
N SER A 67 5.68 19.45 16.54
CA SER A 67 5.49 20.74 17.23
C SER A 67 4.06 21.28 17.19
N GLY A 68 3.06 20.43 16.94
CA GLY A 68 1.64 20.77 17.05
C GLY A 68 1.16 20.98 18.49
N GLY A 69 -0.14 21.24 18.66
CA GLY A 69 -0.75 21.34 19.97
C GLY A 69 -0.67 20.03 20.78
N TYR A 70 -0.53 20.15 22.11
CA TYR A 70 -0.57 19.00 23.01
C TYR A 70 -2.00 18.48 23.14
N THR A 71 -2.21 17.23 22.79
CA THR A 71 -3.47 16.50 22.92
C THR A 71 -3.40 15.56 24.12
N TYR A 72 -4.50 15.45 24.88
CA TYR A 72 -4.54 14.56 26.03
C TYR A 72 -4.48 13.10 25.57
N VAL A 73 -3.62 12.31 26.20
CA VAL A 73 -3.39 10.90 25.85
C VAL A 73 -4.07 9.97 26.85
N GLY A 74 -4.03 10.33 28.13
CA GLY A 74 -4.57 9.51 29.21
C GLY A 74 -3.80 9.68 30.52
N ASP A 75 -4.28 8.99 31.55
CA ASP A 75 -3.62 8.90 32.85
C ASP A 75 -2.85 7.57 32.94
N VAL A 76 -1.53 7.65 33.03
CA VAL A 76 -0.65 6.49 33.14
C VAL A 76 -0.56 6.06 34.59
N THR A 77 -0.90 4.80 34.86
CA THR A 77 -0.94 4.26 36.22
C THR A 77 0.46 4.24 36.84
N ALA A 78 0.58 4.74 38.08
CA ALA A 78 1.82 4.72 38.86
C ALA A 78 2.33 3.28 39.04
N GLY A 79 3.58 3.02 38.64
CA GLY A 79 4.19 1.68 38.72
C GLY A 79 3.49 0.60 37.88
N GLY A 80 2.54 0.98 37.02
CA GLY A 80 1.77 0.08 36.18
C GLY A 80 2.45 -0.24 34.84
N SER A 81 1.75 -1.04 34.03
CA SER A 81 2.19 -1.33 32.66
C SER A 81 2.20 -0.05 31.79
N PRO A 82 3.12 0.04 30.81
CA PRO A 82 3.17 1.18 29.89
C PRO A 82 1.85 1.34 29.13
N MET A 83 1.41 2.59 28.96
CA MET A 83 0.28 2.95 28.11
C MET A 83 0.78 3.28 26.71
N ASN A 84 0.19 2.68 25.67
CA ASN A 84 0.53 3.00 24.29
C ASN A 84 -0.30 4.17 23.77
N THR A 85 0.36 5.10 23.10
CA THR A 85 -0.27 6.09 22.23
C THR A 85 0.21 5.92 20.81
N TYR A 86 -0.67 6.18 19.84
CA TYR A 86 -0.38 5.94 18.43
C TYR A 86 -0.18 7.26 17.68
N VAL A 87 0.84 7.30 16.84
CA VAL A 87 1.15 8.44 15.96
C VAL A 87 0.87 7.98 14.54
N SER A 88 -0.10 8.61 13.88
CA SER A 88 -0.36 8.34 12.46
C SER A 88 0.84 8.79 11.63
N ILE A 89 1.38 7.86 10.87
CA ILE A 89 2.45 8.08 9.91
C ILE A 89 1.92 7.76 8.52
N SER A 90 2.29 8.57 7.53
CA SER A 90 1.77 8.45 6.17
C SER A 90 2.87 8.73 5.17
N ALA A 91 3.01 7.84 4.19
CA ALA A 91 3.80 8.15 3.01
C ALA A 91 3.04 9.18 2.16
N GLY A 92 3.73 10.21 1.69
CA GLY A 92 3.16 11.11 0.68
C GLY A 92 2.80 10.32 -0.59
N SER A 93 1.85 10.83 -1.37
CA SER A 93 1.58 10.32 -2.72
C SER A 93 2.68 10.70 -3.72
N SER A 94 3.63 11.54 -3.31
CA SER A 94 4.84 11.95 -4.03
C SER A 94 5.91 12.46 -3.05
N GLY A 95 7.19 12.47 -3.46
CA GLY A 95 8.32 13.07 -2.70
C GLY A 95 9.25 12.06 -2.00
N GLN A 96 10.56 12.37 -1.94
CA GLN A 96 11.65 11.43 -1.57
C GLN A 96 12.05 11.46 -0.09
N GLY A 97 12.69 10.38 0.41
CA GLY A 97 13.49 10.40 1.64
C GLY A 97 12.88 9.71 2.86
N THR A 98 13.12 10.32 4.02
CA THR A 98 12.64 9.86 5.32
C THR A 98 11.79 10.96 5.94
N ASN A 99 10.53 10.67 6.25
CA ASN A 99 9.69 11.59 6.99
C ASN A 99 10.04 11.42 8.46
N THR A 100 10.43 12.52 9.07
CA THR A 100 10.78 12.55 10.48
C THR A 100 9.58 13.09 11.26
N TYR A 101 9.04 12.27 12.14
CA TYR A 101 7.98 12.65 13.05
C TYR A 101 8.58 12.88 14.43
N SER A 102 8.57 14.13 14.88
CA SER A 102 9.01 14.49 16.23
C SER A 102 7.84 14.35 17.19
N VAL A 103 7.91 13.41 18.12
CA VAL A 103 6.87 13.17 19.11
C VAL A 103 7.36 13.68 20.47
N SER A 104 6.65 14.66 21.02
CA SER A 104 6.92 15.18 22.36
C SER A 104 5.79 14.75 23.30
N ILE A 105 6.15 14.12 24.41
CA ILE A 105 5.25 13.77 25.50
C ILE A 105 5.55 14.70 26.66
N ARG A 106 4.50 15.24 27.26
CA ARG A 106 4.58 15.89 28.57
C ARG A 106 3.66 15.23 29.56
N CYS A 107 4.14 15.04 30.77
CA CYS A 107 3.34 14.50 31.87
C CYS A 107 3.54 15.34 33.13
N ASN A 108 2.50 15.40 33.95
CA ASN A 108 2.56 15.88 35.32
C ASN A 108 1.74 14.91 36.20
N ASP A 109 1.90 14.97 37.51
CA ASP A 109 1.04 14.22 38.42
C ASP A 109 0.02 15.13 39.12
N ALA A 110 -0.83 14.54 39.96
CA ALA A 110 -1.92 15.28 40.62
C ALA A 110 -1.42 16.26 41.71
N VAL A 111 -0.19 16.08 42.20
CA VAL A 111 0.36 16.84 43.33
C VAL A 111 1.43 17.84 42.89
N ASP A 112 2.02 17.65 41.71
CA ASP A 112 3.00 18.53 41.07
C ASP A 112 2.45 19.06 39.73
N SER A 113 2.23 20.38 39.67
CA SER A 113 1.85 21.07 38.44
C SER A 113 2.99 21.24 37.43
N THR A 114 4.21 20.83 37.79
CA THR A 114 5.40 20.96 36.95
C THR A 114 5.36 19.91 35.84
N TRP A 115 5.37 20.38 34.60
CA TRP A 115 5.42 19.51 33.43
C TRP A 115 6.83 18.96 33.20
N GLN A 116 6.92 17.65 33.08
CA GLN A 116 8.11 16.96 32.59
C GLN A 116 7.95 16.66 31.11
N TYR A 117 9.04 16.71 30.35
CA TYR A 117 9.03 16.56 28.89
C TYR A 117 9.99 15.45 28.46
N GLN A 118 9.56 14.63 27.51
CA GLN A 118 10.41 13.68 26.79
C GLN A 118 10.03 13.65 25.32
N SER A 119 11.02 13.46 24.46
CA SER A 119 10.82 13.43 23.03
C SER A 119 11.42 12.17 22.42
N THR A 120 10.75 11.64 21.41
CA THR A 120 11.27 10.59 20.54
C THR A 120 11.06 10.96 19.09
N THR A 121 11.86 10.37 18.22
CA THR A 121 11.81 10.61 16.78
C THR A 121 11.43 9.31 16.08
N ILE A 122 10.44 9.40 15.19
CA ILE A 122 10.02 8.30 14.34
C ILE A 122 10.42 8.62 12.91
N TYR A 123 11.17 7.73 12.29
CA TYR A 123 11.59 7.77 10.90
C TYR A 123 10.68 6.89 10.07
N ALA A 124 9.90 7.48 9.16
CA ALA A 124 9.20 6.73 8.13
C ALA A 124 10.06 6.74 6.87
N ASN A 125 10.61 5.59 6.50
CA ASN A 125 11.37 5.39 5.27
C ASN A 125 10.42 4.97 4.14
N TYR A 126 10.62 5.52 2.96
CA TYR A 126 9.88 5.18 1.74
C TYR A 126 10.86 4.92 0.57
N PRO A 127 10.39 4.27 -0.52
CA PRO A 127 11.28 3.82 -1.60
C PRO A 127 12.07 4.96 -2.26
N THR A 128 13.29 4.66 -2.72
CA THR A 128 14.23 5.57 -3.39
C THR A 128 13.76 5.99 -4.78
N SER A 129 14.43 7.01 -5.37
CA SER A 129 14.15 7.47 -6.74
C SER A 129 14.26 6.37 -7.80
N ALA A 130 15.23 5.46 -7.64
CA ALA A 130 15.40 4.32 -8.53
C ALA A 130 14.19 3.37 -8.41
N GLU A 131 13.77 3.06 -7.19
CA GLU A 131 12.60 2.20 -6.94
C GLU A 131 11.29 2.84 -7.40
N TRP A 132 11.17 4.17 -7.30
CA TRP A 132 10.03 4.92 -7.86
C TRP A 132 9.97 4.84 -9.39
N GLN A 133 11.11 5.02 -10.08
CA GLN A 133 11.17 4.87 -11.52
C GLN A 133 10.80 3.44 -11.95
N THR A 134 11.26 2.43 -11.22
CA THR A 134 10.86 1.03 -11.44
C THR A 134 9.35 0.84 -11.25
N TYR A 135 8.77 1.39 -10.19
CA TYR A 135 7.32 1.34 -9.94
C TYR A 135 6.53 2.03 -11.06
N GLN A 136 6.91 3.24 -11.46
CA GLN A 136 6.23 3.95 -12.56
C GLN A 136 6.33 3.17 -13.87
N ALA A 137 7.52 2.66 -14.21
CA ALA A 137 7.71 1.83 -15.40
C ALA A 137 6.80 0.60 -15.37
N GLN A 138 6.65 -0.04 -14.20
CA GLN A 138 5.76 -1.17 -14.02
C GLN A 138 4.28 -0.80 -14.19
N GLN A 139 3.83 0.34 -13.65
CA GLN A 139 2.44 0.81 -13.83
C GLN A 139 2.13 1.20 -15.28
N SER A 140 3.09 1.85 -15.95
CA SER A 140 2.98 2.15 -17.38
C SER A 140 2.92 0.88 -18.21
N ALA A 141 3.79 -0.11 -17.93
CA ALA A 141 3.78 -1.40 -18.61
C ALA A 141 2.45 -2.16 -18.39
N LYS A 142 1.91 -2.14 -17.17
CA LYS A 142 0.60 -2.73 -16.85
C LYS A 142 -0.53 -2.09 -17.65
N SER A 143 -0.55 -0.77 -17.70
CA SER A 143 -1.56 -0.01 -18.45
C SER A 143 -1.47 -0.33 -19.95
N GLN A 144 -0.25 -0.35 -20.51
CA GLN A 144 0.00 -0.69 -21.91
C GLN A 144 -0.46 -2.12 -22.23
N ALA A 145 -0.05 -3.11 -21.43
CA ALA A 145 -0.45 -4.50 -21.63
C ALA A 145 -1.98 -4.68 -21.60
N SER A 146 -2.66 -3.98 -20.68
CA SER A 146 -4.13 -4.01 -20.59
C SER A 146 -4.80 -3.40 -21.83
N SER A 147 -4.25 -2.31 -22.35
CA SER A 147 -4.70 -1.70 -23.60
C SER A 147 -4.51 -2.63 -24.79
N ASP A 148 -3.34 -3.25 -24.93
CA ASP A 148 -3.03 -4.16 -26.05
C ASP A 148 -3.92 -5.42 -26.03
N ILE A 149 -4.20 -5.96 -24.85
CA ILE A 149 -5.12 -7.09 -24.66
C ILE A 149 -6.54 -6.71 -25.12
N SER A 150 -7.01 -5.52 -24.74
CA SER A 150 -8.35 -5.04 -25.12
C SER A 150 -8.46 -4.82 -26.64
N ALA A 151 -7.39 -4.30 -27.26
CA ALA A 151 -7.31 -4.16 -28.70
C ALA A 151 -7.30 -5.52 -29.41
N ALA A 152 -6.55 -6.50 -28.90
CA ALA A 152 -6.52 -7.87 -29.42
C ALA A 152 -7.91 -8.53 -29.35
N GLN A 153 -8.61 -8.42 -28.22
CA GLN A 153 -9.98 -8.93 -28.04
C GLN A 153 -10.96 -8.33 -29.06
N SER A 154 -10.88 -7.02 -29.29
CA SER A 154 -11.74 -6.31 -30.23
C SER A 154 -11.49 -6.78 -31.67
N LEU A 155 -10.21 -6.91 -32.07
CA LEU A 155 -9.84 -7.40 -33.40
C LEU A 155 -10.21 -8.86 -33.63
N ILE A 156 -10.01 -9.74 -32.64
CA ILE A 156 -10.43 -11.15 -32.71
C ILE A 156 -11.95 -11.23 -32.89
N SER A 157 -12.71 -10.44 -32.14
CA SER A 157 -14.18 -10.41 -32.26
C SER A 157 -14.63 -9.96 -33.65
N SER A 158 -13.98 -8.92 -34.21
CA SER A 158 -14.23 -8.49 -35.60
C SER A 158 -13.88 -9.59 -36.60
N ALA A 159 -12.71 -10.22 -36.47
CA ALA A 159 -12.26 -11.28 -37.37
C ALA A 159 -13.19 -12.51 -37.33
N GLN A 160 -13.69 -12.87 -36.13
CA GLN A 160 -14.67 -13.95 -35.96
C GLN A 160 -15.99 -13.64 -36.67
N SER A 161 -16.47 -12.39 -36.58
CA SER A 161 -17.66 -11.96 -37.32
C SER A 161 -17.47 -12.08 -38.83
N ASP A 162 -16.32 -11.63 -39.35
CA ASP A 162 -16.01 -11.70 -40.77
C ASP A 162 -15.85 -13.15 -41.26
N TYR A 163 -15.23 -14.01 -40.45
CA TYR A 163 -15.14 -15.45 -40.68
C TYR A 163 -16.52 -16.10 -40.79
N ASN A 164 -17.43 -15.83 -39.86
CA ASN A 164 -18.79 -16.39 -39.88
C ASN A 164 -19.58 -15.93 -41.12
N ALA A 165 -19.41 -14.66 -41.51
CA ALA A 165 -20.02 -14.13 -42.71
C ALA A 165 -19.46 -14.78 -43.99
N ALA A 166 -18.15 -15.04 -44.05
CA ALA A 166 -17.50 -15.73 -45.15
C ALA A 166 -17.96 -17.20 -45.24
N GLN A 167 -18.02 -17.93 -44.12
CA GLN A 167 -18.57 -19.29 -44.08
C GLN A 167 -20.00 -19.35 -44.63
N SER A 168 -20.86 -18.43 -44.20
CA SER A 168 -22.26 -18.36 -44.66
C SER A 168 -22.32 -18.18 -46.19
N LYS A 169 -21.45 -17.33 -46.75
CA LYS A 169 -21.40 -17.09 -48.19
C LYS A 169 -20.89 -18.30 -48.98
N ILE A 170 -19.88 -19.01 -48.45
CA ILE A 170 -19.37 -20.24 -49.05
C ILE A 170 -20.47 -21.31 -49.11
N GLN A 171 -21.26 -21.47 -48.04
CA GLN A 171 -22.36 -22.42 -48.01
C GLN A 171 -23.45 -22.06 -49.03
N GLU A 172 -23.79 -20.78 -49.17
CA GLU A 172 -24.72 -20.29 -50.18
C GLU A 172 -24.22 -20.61 -51.60
N ALA A 173 -22.97 -20.23 -51.92
CA ALA A 173 -22.35 -20.47 -53.22
C ALA A 173 -22.30 -21.97 -53.57
N SER A 174 -21.93 -22.81 -52.61
CA SER A 174 -21.93 -24.27 -52.77
C SER A 174 -23.31 -24.83 -53.13
N ARG A 175 -24.38 -24.34 -52.47
CA ARG A 175 -25.76 -24.77 -52.78
C ARG A 175 -26.21 -24.34 -54.18
N LEU A 176 -25.66 -23.24 -54.70
CA LEU A 176 -25.91 -22.74 -56.05
C LEU A 176 -25.04 -23.44 -57.11
N GLY A 177 -24.16 -24.37 -56.70
CA GLY A 177 -23.29 -25.12 -57.61
C GLY A 177 -22.02 -24.38 -58.02
N ALA A 178 -21.64 -23.32 -57.32
CA ALA A 178 -20.37 -22.63 -57.53
C ALA A 178 -19.16 -23.51 -57.17
N ASP A 179 -18.04 -23.30 -57.85
CA ASP A 179 -16.75 -23.87 -57.44
C ASP A 179 -16.17 -23.06 -56.27
N ILE A 180 -16.26 -23.63 -55.08
CA ILE A 180 -15.80 -22.99 -53.83
C ILE A 180 -14.38 -23.38 -53.43
N GLY A 181 -13.61 -24.07 -54.28
CA GLY A 181 -12.30 -24.61 -53.91
C GLY A 181 -11.34 -23.57 -53.33
N SER A 182 -11.20 -22.42 -54.00
CA SER A 182 -10.36 -21.30 -53.53
C SER A 182 -10.91 -20.67 -52.25
N ALA A 183 -12.23 -20.49 -52.16
CA ALA A 183 -12.86 -19.92 -50.97
C ALA A 183 -12.66 -20.80 -49.73
N GLN A 184 -12.70 -22.12 -49.91
CA GLN A 184 -12.46 -23.08 -48.84
C GLN A 184 -11.00 -23.06 -48.36
N GLN A 185 -10.03 -22.83 -49.25
CA GLN A 185 -8.63 -22.68 -48.84
C GLN A 185 -8.45 -21.44 -47.96
N TYR A 186 -9.00 -20.29 -48.37
CA TYR A 186 -8.88 -19.06 -47.60
C TYR A 186 -9.60 -19.12 -46.25
N ILE A 187 -10.78 -19.76 -46.17
CA ILE A 187 -11.48 -19.87 -44.88
C ILE A 187 -10.73 -20.79 -43.91
N ASN A 188 -10.04 -21.83 -44.40
CA ASN A 188 -9.19 -22.69 -43.57
C ASN A 188 -7.97 -21.93 -43.02
N LEU A 189 -7.37 -21.04 -43.82
CA LEU A 189 -6.30 -20.15 -43.35
C LEU A 189 -6.82 -19.16 -42.29
N ALA A 190 -8.01 -18.59 -42.52
CA ALA A 190 -8.65 -17.70 -41.55
C ALA A 190 -8.94 -18.41 -40.22
N ASP A 191 -9.40 -19.67 -40.27
CA ASP A 191 -9.63 -20.51 -39.09
C ASP A 191 -8.35 -20.73 -38.28
N ALA A 192 -7.26 -21.12 -38.96
CA ALA A 192 -5.96 -21.36 -38.33
C ALA A 192 -5.38 -20.07 -37.68
N ASP A 193 -5.52 -18.93 -38.35
CA ASP A 193 -5.09 -17.64 -37.81
C ASP A 193 -5.97 -17.19 -36.62
N LEU A 194 -7.28 -17.40 -36.65
CA LEU A 194 -8.19 -17.14 -35.51
C LEU A 194 -7.83 -18.00 -34.30
N SER A 195 -7.60 -19.30 -34.50
CA SER A 195 -7.18 -20.23 -33.45
C SER A 195 -5.86 -19.80 -32.81
N SER A 196 -4.90 -19.39 -33.66
CA SER A 196 -3.62 -18.84 -33.21
C SER A 196 -3.79 -17.54 -32.42
N ALA A 197 -4.64 -16.62 -32.89
CA ALA A 197 -4.92 -15.36 -32.22
C ALA A 197 -5.53 -15.58 -30.82
N ASN A 198 -6.49 -16.50 -30.69
CA ASN A 198 -7.10 -16.86 -29.41
C ASN A 198 -6.09 -17.47 -28.42
N SER A 199 -5.20 -18.34 -28.91
CA SER A 199 -4.13 -18.93 -28.10
C SER A 199 -3.16 -17.86 -27.58
N LEU A 200 -2.75 -16.93 -28.45
CA LEU A 200 -1.88 -15.81 -28.09
C LEU A 200 -2.54 -14.85 -27.10
N LEU A 201 -3.84 -14.54 -27.29
CA LEU A 201 -4.60 -13.74 -26.34
C LEU A 201 -4.65 -14.40 -24.95
N SER A 202 -4.87 -15.72 -24.89
CA SER A 202 -4.89 -16.47 -23.64
C SER A 202 -3.53 -16.41 -22.92
N ASN A 203 -2.43 -16.51 -23.68
CA ASN A 203 -1.07 -16.35 -23.14
C ASN A 203 -0.80 -14.91 -22.66
N ALA A 204 -1.33 -13.90 -23.37
CA ALA A 204 -1.25 -12.51 -22.96
C ALA A 204 -1.97 -12.27 -21.62
N GLN A 205 -3.19 -12.78 -21.48
CA GLN A 205 -3.99 -12.67 -20.24
C GLN A 205 -3.32 -13.37 -19.05
N SER A 206 -2.78 -14.57 -19.29
CA SER A 206 -2.03 -15.33 -18.27
C SER A 206 -0.77 -14.58 -17.84
N SER A 207 0.01 -14.06 -18.78
CA SER A 207 1.22 -13.27 -18.51
C SER A 207 0.91 -11.98 -17.75
N ASN A 208 -0.19 -11.30 -18.11
CA ASN A 208 -0.63 -10.08 -17.43
C ASN A 208 -1.01 -10.35 -15.97
N SER A 209 -1.73 -11.45 -15.73
CA SER A 209 -2.13 -11.89 -14.38
C SER A 209 -0.93 -12.29 -13.52
N ALA A 210 0.13 -12.81 -14.15
CA ALA A 210 1.40 -13.13 -13.49
C ALA A 210 2.31 -11.90 -13.27
N GLY A 211 1.91 -10.69 -13.67
CA GLY A 211 2.70 -9.47 -13.55
C GLY A 211 3.78 -9.29 -14.63
N SER A 212 3.82 -10.16 -15.63
CA SER A 212 4.77 -10.13 -16.75
C SER A 212 4.24 -9.24 -17.89
N TYR A 213 4.12 -7.94 -17.63
CA TYR A 213 3.42 -6.99 -18.52
C TYR A 213 4.05 -6.85 -19.91
N SER A 214 5.38 -6.81 -20.02
CA SER A 214 6.05 -6.74 -21.33
C SER A 214 5.79 -7.99 -22.17
N THR A 215 5.83 -9.17 -21.56
CA THR A 215 5.49 -10.44 -22.22
C THR A 215 4.02 -10.47 -22.63
N ALA A 216 3.12 -9.98 -21.77
CA ALA A 216 1.70 -9.87 -22.07
C ALA A 216 1.42 -8.97 -23.28
N SER A 217 2.03 -7.78 -23.31
CA SER A 217 1.95 -6.85 -24.45
C SER A 217 2.45 -7.50 -25.74
N ASN A 218 3.60 -8.17 -25.72
CA ASN A 218 4.14 -8.88 -26.90
C ASN A 218 3.20 -9.97 -27.43
N TYR A 219 2.58 -10.78 -26.56
CA TYR A 219 1.60 -11.77 -26.98
C TYR A 219 0.33 -11.12 -27.52
N ALA A 220 -0.15 -10.04 -26.89
CA ALA A 220 -1.32 -9.31 -27.36
C ALA A 220 -1.09 -8.71 -28.75
N THR A 221 0.07 -8.10 -29.02
CA THR A 221 0.42 -7.59 -30.36
C THR A 221 0.45 -8.71 -31.41
N GLN A 222 1.02 -9.88 -31.09
CA GLN A 222 1.00 -11.03 -32.00
C GLN A 222 -0.43 -11.53 -32.24
N ALA A 223 -1.29 -11.53 -31.21
CA ALA A 223 -2.71 -11.87 -31.35
C ALA A 223 -3.42 -10.89 -32.31
N GLN A 224 -3.15 -9.59 -32.20
CA GLN A 224 -3.68 -8.57 -33.12
C GLN A 224 -3.24 -8.83 -34.58
N GLN A 225 -1.97 -9.18 -34.80
CA GLN A 225 -1.45 -9.51 -36.13
C GLN A 225 -2.17 -10.72 -36.72
N LYS A 226 -2.35 -11.79 -35.93
CA LYS A 226 -3.08 -12.98 -36.36
C LYS A 226 -4.57 -12.73 -36.60
N ALA A 227 -5.22 -11.92 -35.77
CA ALA A 227 -6.60 -11.51 -36.00
C ALA A 227 -6.77 -10.73 -37.32
N ASN A 228 -5.83 -9.84 -37.65
CA ASN A 228 -5.83 -9.12 -38.92
C ASN A 228 -5.61 -10.06 -40.13
N SER A 229 -4.68 -11.02 -40.02
CA SER A 229 -4.50 -12.05 -41.06
C SER A 229 -5.77 -12.88 -41.26
N ALA A 230 -6.42 -13.30 -40.16
CA ALA A 230 -7.68 -14.03 -40.24
C ALA A 230 -8.78 -13.22 -40.91
N LYS A 231 -8.92 -11.94 -40.55
CA LYS A 231 -9.86 -11.01 -41.18
C LYS A 231 -9.63 -10.88 -42.68
N ASN A 232 -8.38 -10.71 -43.11
CA ASN A 232 -8.02 -10.61 -44.53
C ASN A 232 -8.35 -11.90 -45.28
N ASN A 233 -7.99 -13.06 -44.73
CA ASN A 233 -8.28 -14.37 -45.31
C ASN A 233 -9.80 -14.62 -45.39
N ALA A 234 -10.57 -14.25 -44.36
CA ALA A 234 -12.04 -14.33 -44.39
C ALA A 234 -12.63 -13.43 -45.49
N GLY A 235 -12.08 -12.22 -45.68
CA GLY A 235 -12.45 -11.33 -46.77
C GLY A 235 -12.22 -11.95 -48.16
N LEU A 236 -11.04 -12.55 -48.38
CA LEU A 236 -10.71 -13.26 -49.63
C LEU A 236 -11.61 -14.48 -49.86
N ALA A 237 -11.89 -15.25 -48.80
CA ALA A 237 -12.80 -16.38 -48.85
C ALA A 237 -14.20 -15.94 -49.29
N LYS A 238 -14.71 -14.85 -48.71
CA LYS A 238 -16.02 -14.29 -49.07
C LYS A 238 -16.07 -13.78 -50.51
N SER A 239 -15.02 -13.10 -51.00
CA SER A 239 -15.00 -12.54 -52.35
C SER A 239 -14.85 -13.59 -53.45
N THR A 240 -14.28 -14.76 -53.14
CA THR A 240 -14.07 -15.85 -54.09
C THR A 240 -15.18 -16.90 -54.08
N ALA A 241 -16.15 -16.77 -53.18
CA ALA A 241 -17.35 -17.62 -53.13
C ALA A 241 -18.46 -17.07 -54.05
N THR A 242 -18.27 -17.21 -55.36
CA THR A 242 -19.18 -16.73 -56.43
C THR A 242 -19.70 -17.86 -57.29
#